data_AF-A0A2V4A0W7-F1
#
_entry.id   AF-A0A2V4A0W7-F1
#
_cell.length_a   1.000
_cell.length_b   1.000
_cell.length_c   1.000
_cell.angle_alpha   90.00
_cell.angle_beta   90.00
_cell.angle_gamma   90.00
#
_symmetry.space_group_name_H-M   'P 1'
#
loop_
_entity.id
_entity.type
_entity.pdbx_description
1 polymer ?
#
loop_
_entity_poly.entity_id
_entity_poly.type
_entity_poly.pdbx_seq_one_letter_code
_entity_poly.pdbx_strand_id
1 'polypeptide(L)'
;MTHIEHDLDSPIWSHWLRELTRNHTLARFDIRGSGLSDRDVNGQTLEAWVRDVEAVVDSLGWRRFPILGVCQGAAIAVLYAVRHPERVTHLVLYNAYAHGAFTEGMAGYRVEEAETLARMIEVGWARRTGAFREVFARLLSPSDAADQITWWDELQRLTAGRAMAARLWRGFHEIDIRDLLPQVSCPTLAAHVKGDTMVPFEAGRDLAGRIPRCRFLPLEGRNHILQPRDPGWRTFIEEVRRFLADEPHEGVPAAAGFHELTRRERVVLNHVARGQSNAAIASALSLAPKTVRNHVSNISAKLAVSTRPELVIEARNAGFGIE
;
A
#
# COMPACT_ATOMS: atom_id res chain seq x y z
N MET A 1 -6.29 9.74 -9.07
CA MET A 1 -7.20 10.82 -9.53
C MET A 1 -8.57 10.53 -8.96
N THR A 2 -9.23 11.54 -8.42
CA THR A 2 -10.52 11.45 -7.72
C THR A 2 -11.34 12.69 -8.03
N HIS A 3 -12.65 12.59 -7.84
CA HIS A 3 -13.56 13.72 -7.88
C HIS A 3 -14.67 13.52 -6.84
N ILE A 4 -14.61 14.26 -5.73
CA ILE A 4 -15.43 13.97 -4.55
C ILE A 4 -16.95 14.09 -4.78
N GLU A 5 -17.42 14.92 -5.72
CA GLU A 5 -18.85 15.01 -6.05
C GLU A 5 -19.42 13.72 -6.67
N HIS A 6 -18.58 12.88 -7.29
CA HIS A 6 -19.01 11.67 -7.97
C HIS A 6 -18.80 10.40 -7.14
N ASP A 7 -18.19 10.53 -5.96
CA ASP A 7 -17.76 9.40 -5.13
C ASP A 7 -18.94 8.63 -4.52
N LEU A 8 -19.99 9.32 -4.06
CA LEU A 8 -21.15 8.69 -3.40
C LEU A 8 -22.02 7.86 -4.34
N ASP A 9 -22.11 8.26 -5.60
CA ASP A 9 -22.85 7.55 -6.66
C ASP A 9 -21.94 6.64 -7.49
N SER A 10 -20.64 6.59 -7.17
CA SER A 10 -19.67 5.79 -7.89
C SER A 10 -19.99 4.30 -7.77
N PRO A 11 -20.07 3.56 -8.89
CA PRO A 11 -20.16 2.10 -8.86
C PRO A 11 -18.83 1.44 -8.42
N ILE A 12 -17.80 2.23 -8.14
CA ILE A 12 -16.46 1.78 -7.73
C ILE A 12 -16.14 2.14 -6.27
N TRP A 13 -16.59 3.30 -5.80
CA TRP A 13 -16.22 3.83 -4.47
C TRP A 13 -17.37 3.88 -3.48
N SER A 14 -18.63 3.91 -3.92
CA SER A 14 -19.75 4.16 -3.01
C SER A 14 -19.85 3.12 -1.89
N HIS A 15 -19.57 1.84 -2.16
CA HIS A 15 -19.53 0.80 -1.14
C HIS A 15 -18.36 0.94 -0.16
N TRP A 16 -17.19 1.38 -0.63
CA TRP A 16 -16.08 1.73 0.26
C TRP A 16 -16.47 2.83 1.23
N LEU A 17 -17.04 3.91 0.72
CA LEU A 17 -17.40 5.06 1.53
C LEU A 17 -18.47 4.69 2.57
N ARG A 18 -19.49 3.92 2.18
CA ARG A 18 -20.52 3.41 3.11
C ARG A 18 -19.92 2.53 4.20
N GLU A 19 -19.02 1.60 3.87
CA GLU A 19 -18.43 0.71 4.88
C GLU A 19 -17.47 1.43 5.83
N LEU A 20 -16.68 2.40 5.32
CA LEU A 20 -15.74 3.21 6.10
C LEU A 20 -16.46 4.20 7.02
N THR A 21 -17.52 4.85 6.53
CA THR A 21 -18.31 5.83 7.31
C THR A 21 -19.29 5.20 8.28
N ARG A 22 -19.47 3.88 8.24
CA ARG A 22 -20.44 3.18 9.12
C ARG A 22 -20.23 3.48 10.60
N ASN A 23 -18.97 3.48 11.04
CA ASN A 23 -18.59 3.71 12.44
C ASN A 23 -17.52 4.80 12.61
N HIS A 24 -17.13 5.47 11.53
CA HIS A 24 -16.06 6.47 11.55
C HIS A 24 -16.51 7.74 10.84
N THR A 25 -15.91 8.87 11.23
CA THR A 25 -15.97 10.09 10.43
C THR A 25 -14.85 10.02 9.39
N LEU A 26 -15.21 10.11 8.11
CA LEU A 26 -14.25 10.06 7.01
C LEU A 26 -14.02 11.47 6.45
N ALA A 27 -12.76 11.91 6.46
CA ALA A 27 -12.32 13.05 5.67
C ALA A 27 -11.66 12.55 4.39
N ARG A 28 -12.03 13.15 3.27
CA ARG A 28 -11.47 12.87 1.95
C ARG A 28 -11.48 14.16 1.15
N PHE A 29 -10.46 14.35 0.33
CA PHE A 29 -10.31 15.52 -0.54
C PHE A 29 -9.66 15.10 -1.85
N ASP A 30 -9.82 15.91 -2.89
CA ASP A 30 -9.14 15.69 -4.16
C ASP A 30 -7.71 16.24 -4.08
N ILE A 31 -6.73 15.48 -4.59
CA ILE A 31 -5.34 15.96 -4.63
C ILE A 31 -5.22 17.20 -5.52
N ARG A 32 -4.25 18.08 -5.24
CA ARG A 32 -3.90 19.19 -6.14
C ARG A 32 -3.75 18.71 -7.60
N GLY A 33 -4.37 19.42 -8.54
CA GLY A 33 -4.42 19.03 -9.95
C GLY A 33 -5.55 18.05 -10.32
N SER A 34 -6.44 17.70 -9.41
CA SER A 34 -7.49 16.70 -9.60
C SER A 34 -8.82 17.20 -9.04
N GLY A 35 -9.92 16.83 -9.70
CA GLY A 35 -11.27 16.95 -9.15
C GLY A 35 -11.67 18.40 -8.87
N LEU A 36 -12.17 18.65 -7.66
CA LEU A 36 -12.57 19.97 -7.19
C LEU A 36 -11.42 20.83 -6.64
N SER A 37 -10.24 20.24 -6.40
CA SER A 37 -9.06 21.01 -5.98
C SER A 37 -8.48 21.81 -7.15
N ASP A 38 -7.64 22.80 -6.85
CA ASP A 38 -6.99 23.64 -7.88
C ASP A 38 -6.37 22.79 -8.99
N ARG A 39 -6.87 22.98 -10.22
CA ARG A 39 -6.52 22.14 -11.38
C ARG A 39 -5.34 22.68 -12.18
N ASP A 40 -4.98 23.94 -11.96
CA ASP A 40 -3.81 24.60 -12.55
C ASP A 40 -2.80 24.96 -11.46
N VAL A 41 -1.98 23.97 -11.12
CA VAL A 41 -1.03 24.04 -10.01
C VAL A 41 0.26 23.32 -10.40
N ASN A 42 1.39 23.74 -9.84
CA ASN A 42 2.68 23.09 -10.04
C ASN A 42 3.10 22.33 -8.78
N GLY A 43 4.19 21.56 -8.90
CA GLY A 43 4.74 20.81 -7.77
C GLY A 43 3.93 19.55 -7.49
N GLN A 44 3.82 18.67 -8.48
CA GLN A 44 3.27 17.32 -8.31
C GLN A 44 4.32 16.41 -7.65
N THR A 45 4.70 16.75 -6.42
CA THR A 45 5.74 16.07 -5.64
C THR A 45 5.16 15.54 -4.33
N LEU A 46 5.79 14.50 -3.79
CA LEU A 46 5.39 13.89 -2.52
C LEU A 46 5.32 14.93 -1.38
N GLU A 47 6.30 15.83 -1.33
CA GLU A 47 6.38 16.92 -0.36
C GLU A 47 5.22 17.91 -0.45
N ALA A 48 4.80 18.24 -1.66
CA ALA A 48 3.67 19.12 -1.87
C ALA A 48 2.35 18.46 -1.47
N TRP A 49 2.18 17.18 -1.79
CA TRP A 49 0.98 16.42 -1.42
C TRP A 49 0.85 16.21 0.09
N VAL A 50 1.95 16.00 0.81
CA VAL A 50 1.90 15.90 2.27
C VAL A 50 1.54 17.24 2.91
N ARG A 51 2.04 18.37 2.38
CA ARG A 51 1.61 19.69 2.85
C ARG A 51 0.12 19.95 2.63
N ASP A 52 -0.48 19.40 1.58
CA ASP A 52 -1.94 19.47 1.40
C ASP A 52 -2.67 18.71 2.51
N VAL A 53 -2.20 17.51 2.85
CA VAL A 53 -2.77 16.73 3.96
C VAL A 53 -2.65 17.48 5.27
N GLU A 54 -1.49 18.07 5.56
CA GLU A 54 -1.26 18.91 6.75
C GLU A 54 -2.27 20.05 6.81
N ALA A 55 -2.45 20.80 5.72
CA ALA A 55 -3.41 21.90 5.65
C ALA A 55 -4.86 21.46 5.86
N VAL A 56 -5.26 20.32 5.27
CA VAL A 56 -6.61 19.76 5.43
C VAL A 56 -6.84 19.31 6.88
N VAL A 57 -5.90 18.57 7.47
CA VAL A 57 -6.01 18.07 8.85
C VAL A 57 -6.06 19.21 9.86
N ASP A 58 -5.20 20.23 9.69
CA ASP A 58 -5.17 21.38 10.58
C ASP A 58 -6.47 22.19 10.49
N SER A 59 -7.04 22.34 9.29
CA SER A 59 -8.35 22.97 9.08
C SER A 59 -9.49 22.21 9.76
N LEU A 60 -9.44 20.88 9.75
CA LEU A 60 -10.41 20.02 10.44
C LEU A 60 -10.22 20.01 11.97
N GLY A 61 -9.08 20.48 12.47
CA GLY A 61 -8.74 20.49 13.90
C GLY A 61 -8.51 19.08 14.48
N TRP A 62 -8.23 18.09 13.63
CA TRP A 62 -8.04 16.70 14.06
C TRP A 62 -6.64 16.51 14.65
N ARG A 63 -6.59 15.99 15.89
CA ARG A 63 -5.33 15.80 16.62
C ARG A 63 -4.74 14.40 16.47
N ARG A 64 -5.59 13.37 16.45
CA ARG A 64 -5.17 11.97 16.35
C ARG A 64 -6.19 11.19 15.52
N PHE A 65 -5.74 10.46 14.51
CA PHE A 65 -6.63 9.74 13.58
C PHE A 65 -5.91 8.62 12.82
N PRO A 66 -6.65 7.62 12.30
CA PRO A 66 -6.11 6.64 11.37
C PRO A 66 -6.02 7.24 9.95
N ILE A 67 -5.07 6.76 9.15
CA ILE A 67 -4.92 7.14 7.73
C ILE A 67 -5.04 5.92 6.84
N LEU A 68 -5.88 6.01 5.80
CA LEU A 68 -5.96 5.03 4.72
C LEU A 68 -5.29 5.60 3.47
N GLY A 69 -4.14 5.04 3.09
CA GLY A 69 -3.44 5.34 1.85
C GLY A 69 -3.73 4.30 0.78
N VAL A 70 -4.31 4.72 -0.35
CA VAL A 70 -4.63 3.85 -1.49
C VAL A 70 -3.67 4.13 -2.64
N CYS A 71 -3.02 3.08 -3.17
CA CYS A 71 -2.06 3.17 -4.27
C CYS A 71 -0.97 4.21 -4.00
N GLN A 72 -0.78 5.22 -4.86
CA GLN A 72 0.16 6.32 -4.62
C GLN A 72 -0.14 7.13 -3.33
N GLY A 73 -1.40 7.13 -2.86
CA GLY A 73 -1.79 7.76 -1.61
C GLY A 73 -1.11 7.13 -0.39
N ALA A 74 -0.62 5.90 -0.51
CA ALA A 74 0.18 5.24 0.51
C ALA A 74 1.49 5.98 0.79
N ALA A 75 2.17 6.51 -0.24
CA ALA A 75 3.40 7.26 -0.04
C ALA A 75 3.17 8.56 0.72
N ILE A 76 2.08 9.26 0.41
CA ILE A 76 1.66 10.48 1.12
C ILE A 76 1.36 10.13 2.59
N ALA A 77 0.61 9.05 2.82
CA ALA A 77 0.27 8.60 4.17
C ALA A 77 1.50 8.18 4.99
N VAL A 78 2.47 7.48 4.37
CA VAL A 78 3.73 7.09 4.99
C VAL A 78 4.55 8.32 5.39
N LEU A 79 4.78 9.26 4.46
CA LEU A 79 5.57 10.46 4.78
C LEU A 79 4.87 11.31 5.86
N TYR A 80 3.54 11.44 5.82
CA TYR A 80 2.79 12.10 6.88
C TYR A 80 2.98 11.41 8.24
N ALA A 81 2.85 10.07 8.30
CA ALA A 81 3.02 9.30 9.53
C ALA A 81 4.45 9.37 10.10
N VAL A 82 5.46 9.47 9.24
CA VAL A 82 6.86 9.67 9.67
C VAL A 82 7.08 11.07 10.24
N ARG A 83 6.44 12.10 9.66
CA ARG A 83 6.56 13.49 10.13
C ARG A 83 5.77 13.80 11.39
N HIS A 84 4.61 13.17 11.54
CA HIS A 84 3.65 13.44 12.62
C HIS A 84 3.26 12.13 13.34
N PRO A 85 4.23 11.37 13.90
CA PRO A 85 3.97 10.07 14.51
C PRO A 85 3.00 10.14 15.70
N GLU A 86 2.93 11.28 16.37
CA GLU A 86 1.99 11.54 17.47
C GLU A 86 0.54 11.70 17.00
N ARG A 87 0.31 12.04 15.72
CA ARG A 87 -1.03 12.25 15.15
C ARG A 87 -1.62 11.00 14.51
N VAL A 88 -0.82 10.03 14.09
CA VAL A 88 -1.32 8.84 13.37
C VAL A 88 -1.53 7.66 14.32
N THR A 89 -2.79 7.26 14.54
CA THR A 89 -3.10 6.10 15.39
C THR A 89 -2.79 4.78 14.70
N HIS A 90 -3.14 4.69 13.42
CA HIS A 90 -3.10 3.49 12.60
C HIS A 90 -2.87 3.88 11.15
N LEU A 91 -2.10 3.08 10.43
CA LEU A 91 -1.86 3.26 9.00
C LEU A 91 -2.40 2.06 8.22
N VAL A 92 -3.35 2.28 7.33
CA VAL A 92 -3.83 1.25 6.40
C VAL A 92 -3.31 1.59 5.01
N LEU A 93 -2.55 0.68 4.40
CA LEU A 93 -1.99 0.82 3.07
C LEU A 93 -2.66 -0.20 2.16
N TYR A 94 -3.25 0.25 1.07
CA TYR A 94 -4.01 -0.61 0.16
C TYR A 94 -3.45 -0.53 -1.27
N ASN A 95 -3.06 -1.68 -1.81
CA ASN A 95 -2.46 -1.84 -3.14
C ASN A 95 -1.31 -0.83 -3.40
N ALA A 96 -0.40 -0.74 -2.42
CA ALA A 96 0.65 0.27 -2.35
C ALA A 96 1.98 -0.21 -2.96
N TYR A 97 2.88 0.74 -3.24
CA TYR A 97 4.24 0.48 -3.68
C TYR A 97 5.23 1.42 -2.98
N ALA A 98 6.47 0.96 -2.81
CA ALA A 98 7.53 1.72 -2.13
C ALA A 98 8.28 2.70 -3.05
N HIS A 99 8.25 2.46 -4.36
CA HIS A 99 8.95 3.30 -5.33
C HIS A 99 8.29 3.21 -6.72
N GLY A 100 8.38 4.30 -7.47
CA GLY A 100 7.90 4.40 -8.84
C GLY A 100 8.87 3.80 -9.86
N ALA A 101 8.61 4.07 -11.14
CA ALA A 101 9.42 3.54 -12.24
C ALA A 101 10.61 4.45 -12.58
N PHE A 102 10.54 5.74 -12.24
CA PHE A 102 11.58 6.75 -12.54
C PHE A 102 12.59 6.92 -11.40
N THR A 103 12.60 5.99 -10.44
CA THR A 103 13.60 5.94 -9.37
C THR A 103 14.88 5.27 -9.83
N GLU A 104 15.98 5.53 -9.14
CA GLU A 104 17.28 4.94 -9.49
C GLU A 104 17.29 3.40 -9.33
N GLY A 105 17.98 2.72 -10.24
CA GLY A 105 18.17 1.26 -10.21
C GLY A 105 17.00 0.44 -10.79
N MET A 106 16.02 1.10 -11.41
CA MET A 106 14.87 0.42 -12.02
C MET A 106 15.21 -0.25 -13.35
N ALA A 107 14.57 -1.41 -13.59
CA ALA A 107 14.71 -2.13 -14.84
C ALA A 107 14.18 -1.30 -16.02
N GLY A 108 14.94 -1.25 -17.13
CA GLY A 108 14.62 -0.40 -18.28
C GLY A 108 13.21 -0.60 -18.84
N TYR A 109 12.70 -1.84 -18.87
CA TYR A 109 11.35 -2.12 -19.35
C TYR A 109 10.24 -1.45 -18.50
N ARG A 110 10.46 -1.27 -17.18
CA ARG A 110 9.50 -0.58 -16.30
C ARG A 110 9.48 0.92 -16.56
N VAL A 111 10.65 1.50 -16.86
CA VAL A 111 10.78 2.90 -17.27
C VAL A 111 10.07 3.12 -18.60
N GLU A 112 10.32 2.24 -19.56
CA GLU A 112 9.72 2.29 -20.91
C GLU A 112 8.20 2.14 -20.86
N GLU A 113 7.68 1.22 -20.06
CA GLU A 113 6.23 1.06 -19.85
C GLU A 113 5.60 2.33 -19.27
N ALA A 114 6.21 2.90 -18.21
CA ALA A 114 5.72 4.13 -17.59
C ALA A 114 5.78 5.35 -18.54
N GLU A 115 6.84 5.49 -19.34
CA GLU A 115 6.95 6.51 -20.39
C GLU A 115 5.88 6.32 -21.48
N THR A 116 5.64 5.07 -21.90
CA THR A 116 4.64 4.74 -22.92
C THR A 116 3.24 5.13 -22.45
N LEU A 117 2.87 4.76 -21.23
CA LEU A 117 1.60 5.17 -20.63
C LEU A 117 1.50 6.69 -20.47
N ALA A 118 2.58 7.37 -20.11
CA ALA A 118 2.62 8.84 -20.07
C ALA A 118 2.30 9.45 -21.45
N ARG A 119 2.88 8.92 -22.54
CA ARG A 119 2.58 9.36 -23.91
C ARG A 119 1.14 9.07 -24.33
N MET A 120 0.60 7.93 -23.92
CA MET A 120 -0.82 7.62 -24.13
C MET A 120 -1.74 8.65 -23.48
N ILE A 121 -1.41 9.12 -22.27
CA ILE A 121 -2.12 10.22 -21.60
C ILE A 121 -1.99 11.50 -22.45
N GLU A 122 -0.77 11.94 -22.76
CA GLU A 122 -0.54 13.21 -23.47
C GLU A 122 -1.29 13.31 -24.82
N VAL A 123 -1.34 12.20 -25.56
CA VAL A 123 -1.99 12.12 -26.88
C VAL A 123 -3.49 11.86 -26.77
N GLY A 124 -3.90 10.96 -25.88
CA GLY A 124 -5.23 10.37 -25.87
C GLY A 124 -6.23 11.02 -24.92
N TRP A 125 -5.75 11.67 -23.84
CA TRP A 125 -6.60 11.99 -22.69
C TRP A 125 -7.75 12.94 -22.99
N ALA A 126 -7.53 13.92 -23.88
CA ALA A 126 -8.54 14.91 -24.27
C ALA A 126 -9.41 14.46 -25.45
N ARG A 127 -9.17 13.27 -26.02
CA ARG A 127 -9.96 12.78 -27.17
C ARG A 127 -11.38 12.46 -26.73
N ARG A 128 -12.32 12.69 -27.65
CA ARG A 128 -13.74 12.33 -27.44
C ARG A 128 -13.93 10.81 -27.29
N THR A 129 -13.15 10.02 -28.03
CA THR A 129 -13.11 8.56 -27.91
C THR A 129 -12.34 8.15 -26.65
N GLY A 130 -12.96 7.33 -25.80
CA GLY A 130 -12.38 6.87 -24.53
C GLY A 130 -11.25 5.84 -24.62
N ALA A 131 -10.96 5.29 -25.81
CA ALA A 131 -10.03 4.17 -26.00
C ALA A 131 -8.67 4.28 -25.27
N PHE A 132 -8.08 5.47 -25.16
CA PHE A 132 -6.81 5.66 -24.44
C PHE A 132 -6.98 5.64 -22.91
N ARG A 133 -8.06 6.24 -22.40
CA ARG A 133 -8.40 6.27 -20.97
C ARG A 133 -8.94 4.91 -20.50
N GLU A 134 -9.60 4.17 -21.39
CA GLU A 134 -10.04 2.78 -21.15
C GLU A 134 -8.87 1.85 -20.81
N VAL A 135 -7.68 2.08 -21.36
CA VAL A 135 -6.49 1.29 -20.97
C VAL A 135 -6.22 1.42 -19.47
N PHE A 136 -6.27 2.64 -18.93
CA PHE A 136 -6.08 2.89 -17.50
C PHE A 136 -7.24 2.34 -16.67
N ALA A 137 -8.47 2.46 -17.16
CA ALA A 137 -9.63 1.86 -16.49
C ALA A 137 -9.49 0.33 -16.40
N ARG A 138 -9.01 -0.32 -17.46
CA ARG A 138 -8.79 -1.78 -17.50
C ARG A 138 -7.61 -2.24 -16.65
N LEU A 139 -6.56 -1.44 -16.51
CA LEU A 139 -5.44 -1.74 -15.60
C LEU A 139 -5.89 -1.71 -14.13
N LEU A 140 -6.82 -0.82 -13.77
CA LEU A 140 -7.37 -0.72 -12.42
C LEU A 140 -8.49 -1.74 -12.16
N SER A 141 -9.29 -2.05 -13.17
CA SER A 141 -10.55 -2.76 -13.02
C SER A 141 -10.76 -3.78 -14.16
N PRO A 142 -9.87 -4.78 -14.33
CA PRO A 142 -9.94 -5.71 -15.46
C PRO A 142 -11.21 -6.57 -15.49
N SER A 143 -11.81 -6.85 -14.33
CA SER A 143 -13.01 -7.69 -14.19
C SER A 143 -14.32 -6.90 -14.16
N ASP A 144 -14.25 -5.56 -14.18
CA ASP A 144 -15.43 -4.72 -14.07
C ASP A 144 -16.27 -4.72 -15.35
N ALA A 145 -17.57 -4.48 -15.18
CA ALA A 145 -18.53 -4.46 -16.28
C ALA A 145 -18.29 -3.25 -17.21
N ALA A 146 -18.80 -3.31 -18.44
CA ALA A 146 -18.54 -2.29 -19.46
C ALA A 146 -19.04 -0.89 -19.06
N ASP A 147 -20.14 -0.83 -18.32
CA ASP A 147 -20.70 0.40 -17.74
C ASP A 147 -19.78 1.01 -16.67
N GLN A 148 -19.17 0.19 -15.81
CA GLN A 148 -18.16 0.63 -14.83
C GLN A 148 -16.90 1.16 -15.52
N ILE A 149 -16.43 0.53 -16.59
CA ILE A 149 -15.31 1.01 -17.40
C ILE A 149 -15.65 2.35 -18.07
N THR A 150 -16.86 2.49 -18.59
CA THR A 150 -17.35 3.75 -19.18
C THR A 150 -17.43 4.85 -18.13
N TRP A 151 -17.88 4.52 -16.91
CA TRP A 151 -17.91 5.45 -15.79
C TRP A 151 -16.49 5.91 -15.40
N TRP A 152 -15.54 4.98 -15.32
CA TRP A 152 -14.14 5.30 -15.05
C TRP A 152 -13.54 6.21 -16.13
N ASP A 153 -13.79 5.92 -17.41
CA ASP A 153 -13.36 6.74 -18.55
C ASP A 153 -13.81 8.20 -18.40
N GLU A 154 -15.09 8.38 -18.11
CA GLU A 154 -15.69 9.70 -17.97
C GLU A 154 -15.16 10.43 -16.71
N LEU A 155 -15.03 9.72 -15.58
CA LEU A 155 -14.45 10.28 -14.38
C LEU A 155 -13.04 10.80 -14.64
N GLN A 156 -12.19 10.02 -15.32
CA GLN A 156 -10.82 10.43 -15.67
C GLN A 156 -10.81 11.73 -16.49
N ARG A 157 -11.73 11.87 -17.45
CA ARG A 157 -11.89 13.07 -18.29
C ARG A 157 -12.32 14.30 -17.48
N LEU A 158 -13.28 14.14 -16.57
CA LEU A 158 -13.78 15.23 -15.72
C LEU A 158 -12.72 15.68 -14.71
N THR A 159 -11.95 14.74 -14.18
CA THR A 159 -11.04 14.95 -13.06
C THR A 159 -9.82 15.79 -13.42
N ALA A 160 -9.12 15.50 -14.52
CA ALA A 160 -7.88 16.18 -14.87
C ALA A 160 -7.77 16.41 -16.38
N GLY A 161 -7.23 17.57 -16.77
CA GLY A 161 -6.84 17.82 -18.16
C GLY A 161 -5.58 17.06 -18.54
N ARG A 162 -5.34 16.85 -19.85
CA ARG A 162 -4.23 16.01 -20.37
C ARG A 162 -2.85 16.32 -19.77
N ALA A 163 -2.52 17.62 -19.65
CA ALA A 163 -1.21 18.06 -19.21
C ALA A 163 -1.01 17.76 -17.71
N MET A 164 -2.07 17.97 -16.92
CA MET A 164 -2.05 17.67 -15.50
C MET A 164 -2.06 16.16 -15.24
N ALA A 165 -2.85 15.38 -15.99
CA ALA A 165 -2.86 13.93 -15.89
C ALA A 165 -1.46 13.33 -16.17
N ALA A 166 -0.76 13.83 -17.21
CA ALA A 166 0.61 13.41 -17.51
C ALA A 166 1.61 13.82 -16.41
N ARG A 167 1.48 15.03 -15.85
CA ARG A 167 2.30 15.51 -14.72
C ARG A 167 2.07 14.67 -13.46
N LEU A 168 0.83 14.35 -13.13
CA LEU A 168 0.47 13.47 -12.02
C LEU A 168 1.08 12.09 -12.19
N TRP A 169 0.91 11.49 -13.37
CA TRP A 169 1.50 10.20 -13.70
C TRP A 169 3.02 10.19 -13.49
N ARG A 170 3.72 11.17 -14.05
CA ARG A 170 5.18 11.28 -13.87
C ARG A 170 5.57 11.47 -12.41
N GLY A 171 4.92 12.38 -11.71
CA GLY A 171 5.16 12.61 -10.28
C GLY A 171 4.95 11.36 -9.43
N PHE A 172 3.96 10.52 -9.75
CA PHE A 172 3.76 9.24 -9.06
C PHE A 172 4.91 8.25 -9.33
N HIS A 173 5.45 8.23 -10.55
CA HIS A 173 6.59 7.38 -10.88
C HIS A 173 7.95 7.91 -10.36
N GLU A 174 8.02 9.15 -9.89
CA GLU A 174 9.18 9.73 -9.20
C GLU A 174 9.18 9.46 -7.69
N ILE A 175 8.08 8.94 -7.13
CA ILE A 175 7.99 8.61 -5.70
C ILE A 175 9.04 7.57 -5.32
N ASP A 176 9.78 7.84 -4.24
CA ASP A 176 10.61 6.86 -3.55
C ASP A 176 10.46 7.06 -2.03
N ILE A 177 9.90 6.08 -1.35
CA ILE A 177 9.71 6.10 0.10
C ILE A 177 10.50 4.99 0.80
N ARG A 178 11.39 4.28 0.10
CA ARG A 178 12.09 3.11 0.64
C ARG A 178 12.80 3.39 1.97
N ASP A 179 13.39 4.58 2.09
CA ASP A 179 14.11 5.02 3.30
C ASP A 179 13.18 5.52 4.43
N LEU A 180 11.91 5.82 4.11
CA LEU A 180 10.91 6.27 5.07
C LEU A 180 10.20 5.09 5.75
N LEU A 181 10.04 3.96 5.05
CA LEU A 181 9.30 2.79 5.56
C LEU A 181 9.82 2.28 6.92
N PRO A 182 11.15 2.20 7.18
CA PRO A 182 11.65 1.78 8.49
C PRO A 182 11.33 2.76 9.63
N GLN A 183 10.97 4.01 9.31
CA GLN A 183 10.72 5.08 10.28
C GLN A 183 9.25 5.13 10.75
N VAL A 184 8.35 4.37 10.10
CA VAL A 184 6.94 4.31 10.48
C VAL A 184 6.79 3.60 11.83
N SER A 185 6.30 4.33 12.84
CA SER A 185 6.20 3.86 14.23
C SER A 185 4.80 3.36 14.64
N CYS A 186 3.75 3.82 13.95
CA CYS A 186 2.38 3.40 14.22
C CYS A 186 2.11 1.97 13.72
N PRO A 187 1.16 1.24 14.33
CA PRO A 187 0.66 -0.01 13.77
C PRO A 187 0.23 0.19 12.30
N THR A 188 0.60 -0.76 11.45
CA THR A 188 0.31 -0.69 10.01
C THR A 188 -0.36 -1.98 9.52
N LEU A 189 -1.37 -1.84 8.67
CA LEU A 189 -1.98 -2.92 7.91
C LEU A 189 -1.74 -2.66 6.42
N ALA A 190 -0.93 -3.49 5.77
CA ALA A 190 -0.73 -3.42 4.32
C ALA A 190 -1.57 -4.51 3.64
N ALA A 191 -2.65 -4.12 2.98
CA ALA A 191 -3.53 -5.00 2.25
C ALA A 191 -3.24 -4.94 0.74
N HIS A 192 -3.11 -6.10 0.08
CA HIS A 192 -2.79 -6.16 -1.35
C HIS A 192 -3.54 -7.26 -2.08
N VAL A 193 -4.14 -6.92 -3.22
CA VAL A 193 -4.87 -7.85 -4.08
C VAL A 193 -3.89 -8.67 -4.91
N LYS A 194 -3.98 -10.00 -4.84
CA LYS A 194 -3.04 -10.91 -5.52
C LYS A 194 -2.99 -10.74 -7.04
N GLY A 195 -4.14 -10.50 -7.66
CA GLY A 195 -4.28 -10.32 -9.10
C GLY A 195 -4.23 -8.87 -9.57
N ASP A 196 -3.74 -7.94 -8.75
CA ASP A 196 -3.61 -6.52 -9.13
C ASP A 196 -2.70 -6.33 -10.35
N THR A 197 -3.26 -5.75 -11.40
CA THR A 197 -2.58 -5.47 -12.67
C THR A 197 -1.96 -4.08 -12.75
N MET A 198 -2.30 -3.18 -11.83
CA MET A 198 -1.73 -1.83 -11.76
C MET A 198 -0.48 -1.81 -10.88
N VAL A 199 -0.54 -2.44 -9.71
CA VAL A 199 0.59 -2.53 -8.78
C VAL A 199 0.90 -4.00 -8.50
N PRO A 200 2.05 -4.53 -8.96
CA PRO A 200 2.42 -5.92 -8.74
C PRO A 200 2.36 -6.31 -7.26
N PHE A 201 1.83 -7.49 -6.96
CA PHE A 201 1.65 -7.98 -5.59
C PHE A 201 2.96 -8.00 -4.79
N GLU A 202 4.08 -8.29 -5.45
CA GLU A 202 5.42 -8.26 -4.87
C GLU A 202 5.81 -6.87 -4.35
N ALA A 203 5.32 -5.79 -4.96
CA ALA A 203 5.62 -4.43 -4.53
C ALA A 203 4.96 -4.13 -3.18
N GLY A 204 3.72 -4.57 -2.97
CA GLY A 204 3.05 -4.48 -1.67
C GLY A 204 3.74 -5.31 -0.60
N ARG A 205 4.18 -6.53 -0.95
CA ARG A 205 4.92 -7.40 -0.03
C ARG A 205 6.29 -6.83 0.36
N ASP A 206 7.04 -6.28 -0.60
CA ASP A 206 8.31 -5.60 -0.32
C ASP A 206 8.11 -4.37 0.56
N LEU A 207 7.10 -3.55 0.27
CA LEU A 207 6.74 -2.39 1.09
C LEU A 207 6.42 -2.81 2.53
N ALA A 208 5.54 -3.81 2.71
CA ALA A 208 5.14 -4.29 4.03
C ALA A 208 6.33 -4.84 4.83
N GLY A 209 7.24 -5.56 4.18
CA GLY A 209 8.43 -6.14 4.81
C GLY A 209 9.49 -5.14 5.27
N ARG A 210 9.35 -3.86 4.90
CA ARG A 210 10.24 -2.75 5.33
C ARG A 210 9.66 -1.94 6.48
N ILE A 211 8.37 -2.09 6.80
CA ILE A 211 7.71 -1.38 7.90
C ILE A 211 7.78 -2.24 9.17
N PRO A 212 8.35 -1.76 10.28
CA PRO A 212 8.59 -2.60 11.47
C PRO A 212 7.33 -3.21 12.09
N ARG A 213 6.21 -2.46 12.12
CA ARG A 213 4.94 -2.89 12.75
C ARG A 213 3.85 -3.09 11.72
N CYS A 214 4.15 -3.80 10.63
CA CYS A 214 3.22 -4.02 9.54
C CYS A 214 2.70 -5.45 9.47
N ARG A 215 1.38 -5.60 9.50
CA ARG A 215 0.69 -6.84 9.13
C ARG A 215 0.39 -6.81 7.63
N PHE A 216 0.87 -7.80 6.89
CA PHE A 216 0.54 -7.95 5.46
C PHE A 216 -0.71 -8.81 5.27
N LEU A 217 -1.69 -8.30 4.55
CA LEU A 217 -2.96 -8.95 4.26
C LEU A 217 -3.10 -9.20 2.76
N PRO A 218 -2.80 -10.43 2.28
CA PRO A 218 -3.07 -10.79 0.90
C PRO A 218 -4.58 -10.97 0.69
N LEU A 219 -5.10 -10.42 -0.41
CA LEU A 219 -6.52 -10.44 -0.74
C LEU A 219 -6.75 -11.16 -2.08
N GLU A 220 -7.75 -12.03 -2.11
CA GLU A 220 -8.20 -12.67 -3.34
C GLU A 220 -8.95 -11.66 -4.23
N GLY A 221 -8.61 -11.59 -5.50
CA GLY A 221 -9.22 -10.65 -6.43
C GLY A 221 -8.31 -10.32 -7.59
N ARG A 222 -8.84 -9.53 -8.53
CA ARG A 222 -8.14 -9.06 -9.73
C ARG A 222 -8.21 -7.56 -9.93
N ASN A 223 -9.21 -6.92 -9.32
CA ASN A 223 -9.37 -5.48 -9.41
C ASN A 223 -8.44 -4.78 -8.42
N HIS A 224 -7.78 -3.73 -8.90
CA HIS A 224 -7.00 -2.82 -8.06
C HIS A 224 -7.90 -2.11 -7.04
N ILE A 225 -9.18 -1.86 -7.36
CA ILE A 225 -10.17 -1.42 -6.37
C ILE A 225 -11.20 -2.54 -6.20
N LEU A 226 -11.22 -3.17 -5.03
CA LEU A 226 -12.14 -4.28 -4.76
C LEU A 226 -13.61 -3.82 -4.88
N GLN A 227 -14.38 -4.60 -5.63
CA GLN A 227 -15.82 -4.49 -5.79
C GLN A 227 -16.57 -5.35 -4.76
N PRO A 228 -17.86 -5.10 -4.48
CA PRO A 228 -18.61 -5.87 -3.47
C PRO A 228 -18.68 -7.38 -3.75
N ARG A 229 -18.53 -7.76 -5.02
CA ARG A 229 -18.55 -9.15 -5.49
C ARG A 229 -17.17 -9.81 -5.50
N ASP A 230 -16.11 -9.04 -5.30
CA ASP A 230 -14.76 -9.60 -5.30
C ASP A 230 -14.54 -10.45 -4.04
N PRO A 231 -13.88 -11.62 -4.15
CA PRO A 231 -13.73 -12.54 -3.02
C PRO A 231 -13.03 -11.92 -1.80
N GLY A 232 -12.05 -11.05 -2.02
CA GLY A 232 -11.30 -10.37 -0.97
C GLY A 232 -12.02 -9.21 -0.30
N TRP A 233 -13.17 -8.76 -0.82
CA TRP A 233 -13.87 -7.58 -0.31
C TRP A 233 -14.28 -7.73 1.15
N ARG A 234 -14.96 -8.83 1.48
CA ARG A 234 -15.45 -9.08 2.85
C ARG A 234 -14.28 -9.17 3.84
N THR A 235 -13.26 -9.95 3.50
CA THR A 235 -12.05 -10.09 4.31
C THR A 235 -11.37 -8.75 4.54
N PHE A 236 -11.24 -7.92 3.50
CA PHE A 236 -10.63 -6.61 3.63
C PHE A 236 -11.37 -5.72 4.65
N ILE A 237 -12.69 -5.59 4.52
CA ILE A 237 -13.48 -4.74 5.42
C ILE A 237 -13.48 -5.26 6.86
N GLU A 238 -13.58 -6.58 7.06
CA GLU A 238 -13.53 -7.20 8.38
C GLU A 238 -12.16 -6.99 9.06
N GLU A 239 -11.07 -7.16 8.32
CA GLU A 239 -9.71 -6.98 8.86
C GLU A 239 -9.38 -5.51 9.14
N VAL A 240 -9.84 -4.58 8.29
CA VAL A 240 -9.69 -3.14 8.55
C VAL A 240 -10.48 -2.75 9.79
N ARG A 241 -11.72 -3.24 9.95
CA ARG A 241 -12.52 -2.96 11.15
C ARG A 241 -11.87 -3.49 12.41
N ARG A 242 -11.38 -4.72 12.39
CA ARG A 242 -10.67 -5.32 13.53
C ARG A 242 -9.42 -4.49 13.87
N PHE A 243 -8.61 -4.20 12.86
CA PHE A 243 -7.38 -3.43 13.02
C PHE A 243 -7.61 -2.02 13.58
N LEU A 244 -8.69 -1.34 13.18
CA LEU A 244 -9.02 0.00 13.70
C LEU A 244 -9.68 -0.04 15.09
N ALA A 245 -10.26 -1.18 15.49
CA ALA A 245 -10.86 -1.36 16.80
C ALA A 245 -9.83 -1.75 17.88
N ASP A 246 -8.69 -2.31 17.47
CA ASP A 246 -7.58 -2.59 18.39
C ASP A 246 -7.04 -1.27 18.96
N GLU A 247 -6.90 -1.18 20.28
CA GLU A 247 -6.27 0.00 20.87
C GLU A 247 -4.80 0.07 20.41
N PRO A 248 -4.31 1.23 19.94
CA PRO A 248 -2.91 1.37 19.61
C PRO A 248 -2.12 1.19 20.90
N HIS A 249 -1.54 -0.01 21.10
CA HIS A 249 -0.78 -0.32 22.32
C HIS A 249 0.32 0.72 22.52
N GLU A 250 0.10 1.63 23.46
CA GLU A 250 1.12 2.48 24.03
C GLU A 250 2.10 1.57 24.77
N GLY A 251 3.33 1.45 24.26
CA GLY A 251 4.42 0.80 25.00
C GLY A 251 4.81 -0.61 24.62
N VAL A 252 4.39 -1.16 23.47
CA VAL A 252 5.13 -2.29 22.88
C VAL A 252 6.24 -1.70 22.01
N PRO A 253 7.53 -1.92 22.33
CA PRO A 253 8.63 -1.55 21.43
C PRO A 253 8.30 -2.06 20.03
N ALA A 254 8.65 -1.29 19.00
CA ALA A 254 8.64 -1.79 17.62
C ALA A 254 9.21 -3.21 17.58
N ALA A 255 8.78 -4.03 16.61
CA ALA A 255 9.38 -5.32 16.32
C ALA A 255 10.82 -5.11 15.78
N ALA A 256 11.68 -4.55 16.63
CA ALA A 256 12.95 -3.91 16.33
C ALA A 256 13.98 -4.91 15.78
N GLY A 257 13.78 -6.20 16.06
CA GLY A 257 14.70 -7.23 15.61
C GLY A 257 14.58 -7.67 14.15
N PHE A 258 13.43 -7.48 13.48
CA PHE A 258 13.25 -8.05 12.13
C PHE A 258 14.11 -7.35 11.07
N HIS A 259 14.29 -6.04 11.20
CA HIS A 259 15.21 -5.26 10.38
C HIS A 259 16.66 -5.74 10.54
N GLU A 260 17.05 -6.20 11.73
CA GLU A 260 18.40 -6.66 12.06
C GLU A 260 18.70 -8.10 11.57
N LEU A 261 17.71 -8.80 11.02
CA LEU A 261 17.89 -10.13 10.47
C LEU A 261 18.62 -10.07 9.13
N THR A 262 19.74 -10.78 9.06
CA THR A 262 20.47 -11.02 7.82
C THR A 262 19.62 -11.82 6.84
N ARG A 263 20.00 -11.78 5.55
CA ARG A 263 19.35 -12.59 4.50
C ARG A 263 19.31 -14.09 4.87
N ARG A 264 20.37 -14.63 5.48
CA ARG A 264 20.44 -16.05 5.87
C ARG A 264 19.50 -16.37 7.05
N GLU A 265 19.41 -15.47 8.01
CA GLU A 265 18.49 -15.60 9.15
C GLU A 265 17.02 -15.53 8.70
N ARG A 266 16.68 -14.65 7.75
CA ARG A 266 15.33 -14.58 7.15
C ARG A 266 14.93 -15.89 6.46
N VAL A 267 15.86 -16.51 5.74
CA VAL A 267 15.62 -17.83 5.11
C VAL A 267 15.38 -18.91 6.17
N VAL A 268 16.22 -18.97 7.22
CA VAL A 268 16.02 -19.93 8.33
C VAL A 268 14.68 -19.67 9.04
N LEU A 269 14.35 -18.41 9.30
CA LEU A 269 13.11 -17.99 9.94
C LEU A 269 11.87 -18.40 9.13
N ASN A 270 11.93 -18.32 7.79
CA ASN A 270 10.87 -18.80 6.91
C ASN A 270 10.56 -20.28 7.11
N HIS A 271 11.58 -21.11 7.28
CA HIS A 271 11.37 -22.53 7.58
C HIS A 271 10.90 -22.78 9.01
N VAL A 272 11.37 -21.99 9.98
CA VAL A 272 10.86 -22.05 11.37
C VAL A 272 9.37 -21.73 11.40
N ALA A 273 8.92 -20.68 10.71
CA ALA A 273 7.52 -20.26 10.62
C ALA A 273 6.59 -21.36 10.05
N ARG A 274 7.14 -22.23 9.19
CA ARG A 274 6.47 -23.44 8.66
C ARG A 274 6.40 -24.60 9.66
N GLY A 275 6.90 -24.42 10.88
CA GLY A 275 6.92 -25.45 11.92
C GLY A 275 8.00 -26.53 11.73
N GLN A 276 8.95 -26.32 10.82
CA GLN A 276 9.99 -27.32 10.55
C GLN A 276 10.96 -27.45 11.73
N SER A 277 11.49 -28.66 11.97
CA SER A 277 12.52 -28.91 12.99
C SER A 277 13.90 -28.44 12.54
N ASN A 278 14.84 -28.21 13.45
CA ASN A 278 16.21 -27.80 13.07
C ASN A 278 16.89 -28.83 12.14
N ALA A 279 16.57 -30.12 12.26
CA ALA A 279 17.09 -31.16 11.37
C ALA A 279 16.50 -31.06 9.96
N ALA A 280 15.19 -30.82 9.85
CA ALA A 280 14.53 -30.61 8.56
C ALA A 280 15.06 -29.35 7.86
N ILE A 281 15.26 -28.27 8.60
CA ILE A 281 15.85 -27.02 8.08
C ILE A 281 17.29 -27.25 7.61
N ALA A 282 18.08 -28.00 8.39
CA ALA A 282 19.46 -28.33 8.04
C ALA A 282 19.53 -29.12 6.73
N SER A 283 18.65 -30.10 6.55
CA SER A 283 18.53 -30.87 5.31
C SER A 283 18.10 -29.98 4.13
N ALA A 284 17.06 -29.15 4.32
CA ALA A 284 16.52 -28.29 3.27
C ALA A 284 17.51 -27.21 2.79
N LEU A 285 18.36 -26.71 3.68
CA LEU A 285 19.31 -25.63 3.38
C LEU A 285 20.75 -26.11 3.16
N SER A 286 20.98 -27.44 3.15
CA SER A 286 22.30 -28.08 3.10
C SER A 286 23.27 -27.49 4.14
N LEU A 287 22.79 -27.35 5.38
CA LEU A 287 23.54 -26.83 6.52
C LEU A 287 23.79 -27.92 7.58
N ALA A 288 24.80 -27.72 8.42
CA ALA A 288 24.94 -28.52 9.63
C ALA A 288 23.82 -28.20 10.64
N PRO A 289 23.26 -29.19 11.38
CA PRO A 289 22.23 -28.95 12.40
C PRO A 289 22.65 -27.94 13.48
N LYS A 290 23.95 -27.90 13.82
CA LYS A 290 24.52 -26.91 14.76
C LYS A 290 24.41 -25.48 14.20
N THR A 291 24.66 -25.28 12.91
CA THR A 291 24.54 -23.97 12.25
C THR A 291 23.11 -23.45 12.28
N VAL A 292 22.13 -24.33 12.01
CA VAL A 292 20.71 -23.96 12.13
C VAL A 292 20.35 -23.59 13.57
N ARG A 293 20.81 -24.36 14.56
CA ARG A 293 20.58 -24.04 15.98
C ARG A 293 21.13 -22.66 16.36
N ASN A 294 22.32 -22.31 15.87
CA ASN A 294 22.92 -21.00 16.09
C ASN A 294 22.10 -19.90 15.42
N HIS A 295 21.66 -20.07 14.17
CA HIS A 295 20.78 -19.10 13.51
C HIS A 295 19.47 -18.91 14.26
N VAL A 296 18.79 -19.98 14.67
CA VAL A 296 17.55 -19.89 15.46
C VAL A 296 17.78 -19.15 16.78
N SER A 297 18.89 -19.40 17.46
CA SER A 297 19.22 -18.71 18.72
C SER A 297 19.49 -17.22 18.50
N ASN A 298 20.23 -16.86 17.45
CA ASN A 298 20.49 -15.47 17.10
C ASN A 298 19.22 -14.73 16.69
N ILE A 299 18.33 -15.39 15.93
CA ILE A 299 17.03 -14.83 15.57
C ILE A 299 16.19 -14.60 16.82
N SER A 300 16.09 -15.60 17.71
CA SER A 300 15.38 -15.47 18.98
C SER A 300 15.89 -14.29 19.81
N ALA A 301 17.22 -14.12 19.90
CA ALA A 301 17.83 -13.01 20.60
C ALA A 301 17.48 -11.65 19.97
N LYS A 302 17.61 -11.52 18.65
CA LYS A 302 17.28 -10.28 17.93
C LYS A 302 15.80 -9.91 18.06
N LEU A 303 14.91 -10.91 17.98
CA LEU A 303 13.47 -10.72 18.10
C LEU A 303 12.97 -10.65 19.55
N ALA A 304 13.86 -10.76 20.53
CA ALA A 304 13.53 -10.79 21.96
C ALA A 304 12.47 -11.86 22.33
N VAL A 305 12.47 -13.00 21.64
CA VAL A 305 11.56 -14.14 21.91
C VAL A 305 12.29 -15.25 22.65
N SER A 306 11.63 -15.83 23.64
CA SER A 306 12.25 -16.80 24.55
C SER A 306 11.95 -18.24 24.16
N THR A 307 10.85 -18.47 23.44
CA THR A 307 10.41 -19.82 23.07
C THR A 307 10.27 -19.99 21.56
N ARG A 308 10.39 -21.25 21.09
CA ARG A 308 10.16 -21.55 19.67
C ARG A 308 8.72 -21.30 19.23
N PRO A 309 7.67 -21.63 20.01
CA PRO A 309 6.29 -21.26 19.66
C PRO A 309 6.10 -19.75 19.50
N GLU A 310 6.64 -18.93 20.40
CA GLU A 310 6.65 -17.45 20.25
C GLU A 310 7.33 -17.04 18.94
N LEU A 311 8.52 -17.58 18.67
CA LEU A 311 9.25 -17.31 17.42
C LEU A 311 8.43 -17.66 16.18
N VAL A 312 7.67 -18.76 16.20
CA VAL A 312 6.80 -19.16 15.08
C VAL A 312 5.64 -18.19 14.91
N ILE A 313 5.01 -17.77 16.01
CA ILE A 313 3.89 -16.81 15.98
C ILE A 313 4.37 -15.46 15.44
N GLU A 314 5.45 -14.92 16.00
CA GLU A 314 6.05 -13.65 15.56
C GLU A 314 6.48 -13.69 14.10
N ALA A 315 7.12 -14.78 13.66
CA ALA A 315 7.50 -14.94 12.27
C ALA A 315 6.29 -14.97 11.33
N ARG A 316 5.20 -15.66 11.70
CA ARG A 316 3.97 -15.70 10.89
C ARG A 316 3.28 -14.34 10.83
N ASN A 317 3.22 -13.62 11.95
CA ASN A 317 2.66 -12.27 12.01
C ASN A 317 3.45 -11.31 11.09
N ALA A 318 4.76 -11.50 10.99
CA ALA A 318 5.65 -10.76 10.09
C ALA A 318 5.67 -11.29 8.63
N GLY A 319 4.78 -12.23 8.27
CA GLY A 319 4.62 -12.73 6.89
C GLY A 319 5.60 -13.83 6.46
N PHE A 320 6.35 -14.42 7.38
CA PHE A 320 7.17 -15.60 7.09
C PHE A 320 6.33 -16.88 7.08
N GLY A 321 6.74 -17.85 6.26
CA GLY A 321 6.19 -19.21 6.23
C GLY A 321 4.98 -19.40 5.32
N ILE A 322 4.62 -18.40 4.51
CA ILE A 322 3.56 -18.46 3.50
C ILE A 322 4.20 -18.82 2.14
N GLU A 323 3.63 -19.80 1.44
CA GLU A 323 3.90 -20.07 0.01
C GLU A 323 2.81 -19.43 -0.85
#